data_AF-A0A256C8J9-F1
#
_entry.id   AF-A0A256C8J9-F1
#
_cell.length_a   1.000
_cell.length_b   1.000
_cell.length_c   1.000
_cell.angle_alpha   90.00
_cell.angle_beta   90.00
_cell.angle_gamma   90.00
#
_symmetry.space_group_name_H-M   'P 1'
#
loop_
_entity.id
_entity.type
_entity.pdbx_description
1 polymer ?
#
loop_
_entity_poly.entity_id
_entity_poly.type
_entity_poly.pdbx_seq_one_letter_code
_entity_poly.pdbx_strand_id
1 'polypeptide(L)'
;MIFISIILFVLTMLIIFYPLFQTKTAAEPTLQDVYTKNYLATEARLKKSLDNGVITQTQYDQQQAEAARDLLKLTQKHQSKLSNGARTAISVVALIFPVAAIGGFWAHSYTQDVQEYDQKRSELTPELQAWLDRIPESELETFKSIVEVEPQPPKPELFEDLRYVFPTLFYMSAKQTHDNPKLLKLLGKLAYSAQWTPGTLDAYNRVLALSPNDYIANVSVLEVDLQNAKKKIPKRLVERLDHFFTMYPNDTYLRILYAEALYERGQFKESIAQWKEMRDLLAKSAKGNPQGEQALKTLDTFIASIEQGMMETAQVRNFDVKTALDAPIDWQNITSPLIMTLYMMDFEDNTPIAFKESLIAPNQTVPAQMVLNDFNRFDAVTTPIRNFEHLAVFGTLKPVDGDEILYLTDVVELPKGAYESAITFMPSSEASPINDVMQKTIDAAKAKTAARYLVQVNAPDVDLSTLPESARLTLFISQEGSRMPLAAKAIDSANSLTFPLTIEITDQDRLMAGNPSLFATPNLTVGARLSQGSEAVGQAGDIESVKMPIAPEHSSVILTLDQIRETSKTSPVAP
;
A
#
# COMPACT_ATOMS: atom_id res chain seq x y z
N MET A 1 14.65 24.54 41.73
CA MET A 1 13.99 24.72 40.41
C MET A 1 12.52 25.12 40.55
N ILE A 2 11.63 24.28 41.07
CA ILE A 2 10.18 24.55 41.16
C ILE A 2 9.86 25.88 41.85
N PHE A 3 10.52 26.18 42.97
CA PHE A 3 10.27 27.41 43.74
C PHE A 3 10.64 28.70 42.96
N ILE A 4 11.73 28.68 42.20
CA ILE A 4 12.21 29.83 41.41
C ILE A 4 11.32 30.01 40.17
N SER A 5 10.91 28.92 39.52
CA SER A 5 9.97 28.96 38.40
C SER A 5 8.60 29.49 38.82
N ILE A 6 8.12 29.13 40.01
CA ILE A 6 6.87 29.66 40.58
C ILE A 6 6.99 31.16 40.84
N ILE A 7 8.11 31.63 41.41
CA ILE A 7 8.34 33.06 41.64
C ILE A 7 8.35 33.85 40.32
N LEU A 8 9.05 33.34 39.29
CA LEU A 8 9.10 33.98 37.97
C LEU A 8 7.75 34.00 37.26
N PHE A 9 6.95 32.93 37.41
CA PHE A 9 5.59 32.84 36.88
C PHE A 9 4.65 33.83 37.57
N VAL A 10 4.74 33.95 38.90
CA VAL A 10 3.97 34.93 39.67
C VAL A 10 4.37 36.37 39.30
N LEU A 11 5.67 36.62 39.09
CA LEU A 11 6.16 37.94 38.67
C LEU A 11 5.66 38.33 37.28
N THR A 12 5.65 37.39 36.33
CA THR A 12 5.12 37.61 34.97
C THR A 12 3.61 37.78 34.98
N MET A 13 2.87 36.99 35.76
CA MET A 13 1.43 37.20 35.99
C MET A 13 1.15 38.58 36.58
N LEU A 14 1.89 39.03 37.58
CA LEU A 14 1.73 40.36 38.15
C LEU A 14 1.94 41.45 37.10
N ILE A 15 2.95 41.35 36.24
CA ILE A 15 3.22 42.35 35.19
C ILE A 15 2.10 42.39 34.13
N ILE A 16 1.57 41.23 33.75
CA ILE A 16 0.50 41.12 32.74
C ILE A 16 -0.86 41.58 33.29
N PHE A 17 -1.15 41.27 34.55
CA PHE A 17 -2.46 41.56 35.16
C PHE A 17 -2.52 42.87 35.93
N TYR A 18 -1.39 43.49 36.30
CA TYR A 18 -1.35 44.82 36.93
C TYR A 18 -2.12 45.93 36.18
N PRO A 19 -2.11 46.00 34.83
CA PRO A 19 -2.90 46.98 34.09
C PRO A 19 -4.42 46.75 34.20
N LEU A 20 -4.87 45.51 34.46
CA LEU A 20 -6.29 45.14 34.51
C LEU A 20 -6.96 45.58 35.83
N PHE A 21 -6.19 45.84 36.88
CA PHE A 21 -6.70 46.27 38.19
C PHE A 21 -6.69 47.79 38.39
N GLN A 22 -6.29 48.59 37.39
CA GLN A 22 -6.48 50.04 37.45
C GLN A 22 -7.96 50.38 37.21
N THR A 23 -8.63 50.87 38.24
CA THR A 23 -10.03 51.31 38.19
C THR A 23 -10.18 52.47 37.20
N LYS A 24 -10.94 52.23 36.12
CA LYS A 24 -11.33 53.27 35.15
C LYS A 24 -12.14 54.35 35.87
N THR A 25 -11.52 55.50 36.13
CA THR A 25 -12.24 56.73 36.49
C THR A 25 -13.06 57.16 35.27
N ALA A 26 -14.28 57.64 35.50
CA ALA A 26 -15.30 57.95 34.48
C ALA A 26 -14.71 58.63 33.22
N ALA A 27 -14.91 58.02 32.06
CA ALA A 27 -14.33 58.48 30.80
C ALA A 27 -15.01 59.78 30.36
N GLU A 28 -14.30 60.90 30.46
CA GLU A 28 -14.56 62.06 29.60
C GLU A 28 -14.48 61.60 28.14
N PRO A 29 -15.33 62.11 27.24
CA PRO A 29 -15.27 61.76 25.82
C PRO A 29 -13.84 62.01 25.33
N THR A 30 -13.19 60.96 24.85
CA THR A 30 -11.80 61.07 24.45
C THR A 30 -11.70 62.09 23.31
N LEU A 31 -10.63 62.89 23.28
CA LEU A 31 -10.41 63.85 22.17
C LEU A 31 -10.55 63.13 20.82
N GLN A 32 -10.12 61.88 20.72
CA GLN A 32 -10.28 61.04 19.53
C GLN A 32 -11.75 60.83 19.13
N ASP A 33 -12.66 60.57 20.07
CA ASP A 33 -14.10 60.46 19.79
C ASP A 33 -14.68 61.80 19.31
N VAL A 34 -14.25 62.92 19.89
CA VAL A 34 -14.70 64.27 19.49
C VAL A 34 -14.21 64.61 18.08
N TYR A 35 -12.94 64.35 17.75
CA TYR A 35 -12.39 64.62 16.43
C TYR A 35 -12.91 63.68 15.35
N THR A 36 -13.14 62.40 15.67
CA THR A 36 -13.74 61.44 14.72
C THR A 36 -15.18 61.85 14.39
N LYS A 37 -15.96 62.26 15.39
CA LYS A 37 -17.30 62.81 15.17
C LYS A 37 -17.26 64.10 14.34
N ASN A 38 -16.32 65.00 14.61
CA ASN A 38 -16.14 66.23 13.84
C ASN A 38 -15.74 65.96 12.39
N TYR A 39 -14.88 64.97 12.14
CA TYR A 39 -14.49 64.57 10.78
C TYR A 39 -15.69 64.06 9.98
N LEU A 40 -16.46 63.11 10.54
CA LEU A 40 -17.67 62.57 9.90
C LEU A 40 -18.71 63.67 9.62
N ALA A 41 -18.88 64.61 10.56
CA ALA A 41 -19.76 65.75 10.37
C ALA A 41 -19.26 66.77 9.34
N THR A 42 -17.94 66.85 9.11
CA THR A 42 -17.31 67.70 8.11
C THR A 42 -17.44 67.07 6.72
N GLU A 43 -17.17 65.77 6.61
CA GLU A 43 -17.36 65.00 5.38
C GLU A 43 -18.81 65.07 4.87
N ALA A 44 -19.78 64.87 5.75
CA ALA A 44 -21.20 64.99 5.37
C ALA A 44 -21.56 66.41 4.87
N ARG A 45 -20.96 67.45 5.45
CA ARG A 45 -21.17 68.85 5.02
C ARG A 45 -20.50 69.14 3.68
N LEU A 46 -19.27 68.67 3.47
CA LEU A 46 -18.55 68.82 2.22
C LEU A 46 -19.30 68.12 1.08
N LYS A 47 -19.79 66.90 1.33
CA LYS A 47 -20.53 66.13 0.32
C LYS A 47 -21.83 66.82 -0.09
N LYS A 48 -22.59 67.32 0.90
CA LYS A 48 -23.79 68.12 0.62
C LYS A 48 -23.50 69.40 -0.16
N SER A 49 -22.33 70.02 0.06
CA SER A 49 -21.92 71.24 -0.65
C SER A 49 -21.50 70.94 -2.09
N LEU A 50 -20.89 69.78 -2.33
CA LEU A 50 -20.57 69.26 -3.66
C LEU A 50 -21.85 68.92 -4.43
N ASP A 51 -22.78 68.18 -3.80
CA ASP A 51 -24.05 67.77 -4.41
C ASP A 51 -24.93 68.99 -4.80
N ASN A 52 -24.85 70.07 -4.02
CA ASN A 52 -25.54 71.33 -4.30
C ASN A 52 -24.76 72.25 -5.26
N GLY A 53 -23.62 71.82 -5.81
CA GLY A 53 -22.81 72.58 -6.76
C GLY A 53 -22.09 73.81 -6.19
N VAL A 54 -22.00 73.93 -4.87
CA VAL A 54 -21.34 75.07 -4.19
C VAL A 54 -19.81 74.94 -4.26
N ILE A 55 -19.30 73.71 -4.28
CA ILE A 55 -17.87 73.40 -4.43
C ILE A 55 -17.66 72.44 -5.59
N THR A 56 -16.50 72.50 -6.23
CA THR A 56 -16.14 71.58 -7.31
C THR A 56 -15.58 70.27 -6.77
N GLN A 57 -15.59 69.20 -7.58
CA GLN A 57 -15.04 67.89 -7.18
C GLN A 57 -13.60 67.99 -6.68
N THR A 58 -12.77 68.78 -7.36
CA THR A 58 -11.37 68.98 -6.97
C THR A 58 -11.23 69.68 -5.61
N GLN A 59 -12.12 70.63 -5.30
CA GLN A 59 -12.14 71.31 -4.00
C GLN A 59 -12.63 70.38 -2.89
N TYR A 60 -13.60 69.52 -3.17
CA TYR A 60 -14.08 68.50 -2.25
C TYR A 60 -12.93 67.53 -1.88
N ASP A 61 -12.26 66.97 -2.89
CA ASP A 61 -11.18 66.00 -2.68
C ASP A 61 -10.01 66.63 -1.88
N GLN A 62 -9.67 67.89 -2.16
CA GLN A 62 -8.62 68.61 -1.43
C GLN A 62 -8.99 68.85 0.05
N GLN A 63 -10.21 69.32 0.32
CA GLN A 63 -10.66 69.59 1.70
C GLN A 63 -10.88 68.30 2.50
N GLN A 64 -11.34 67.23 1.85
CA GLN A 64 -11.46 65.91 2.48
C GLN A 64 -10.08 65.34 2.84
N ALA A 65 -9.11 65.45 1.94
CA ALA A 65 -7.74 65.00 2.20
C ALA A 65 -7.08 65.78 3.35
N GLU A 66 -7.39 67.08 3.48
CA GLU A 66 -6.87 67.92 4.57
C GLU A 66 -7.50 67.56 5.92
N ALA A 67 -8.82 67.38 5.96
CA ALA A 67 -9.53 66.89 7.15
C ALA A 67 -9.03 65.50 7.60
N ALA A 68 -8.72 64.61 6.66
CA ALA A 68 -8.17 63.28 6.97
C ALA A 68 -6.74 63.36 7.51
N ARG A 69 -5.91 64.28 6.99
CA ARG A 69 -4.55 64.54 7.51
C ARG A 69 -4.57 65.05 8.94
N ASP A 70 -5.54 65.90 9.31
CA ASP A 70 -5.65 66.38 10.68
C ASP A 70 -6.05 65.27 11.67
N LEU A 71 -6.89 64.32 11.25
CA LEU A 71 -7.18 63.10 12.02
C LEU A 71 -5.93 62.21 12.19
N LEU A 72 -5.09 62.09 11.15
CA LEU A 72 -3.84 61.31 11.17
C LEU A 72 -2.75 61.93 12.06
N LYS A 73 -2.63 63.26 12.11
CA LYS A 73 -1.66 63.93 12.99
C LYS A 73 -1.94 63.68 14.48
N LEU A 74 -3.20 63.44 14.85
CA LEU A 74 -3.60 63.15 16.23
C LEU A 74 -3.33 61.69 16.64
N THR A 75 -3.42 60.73 15.70
CA THR A 75 -3.14 59.32 15.95
C THR A 75 -1.64 59.02 16.11
N GLN A 76 -0.75 59.79 15.48
CA GLN A 76 0.70 59.66 15.72
C GLN A 76 1.17 60.18 17.09
N LYS A 77 0.37 61.01 17.79
CA LYS A 77 0.79 61.66 19.04
C LYS A 77 0.47 60.89 20.31
N HIS A 78 -0.10 59.68 20.21
CA HIS A 78 -0.45 58.83 21.35
C HIS A 78 0.17 57.42 21.26
N GLN A 79 1.47 57.32 20.98
CA GLN A 79 2.22 56.21 21.56
C GLN A 79 2.36 56.52 23.05
N SER A 80 1.59 55.85 23.91
CA SER A 80 1.76 55.94 25.35
C SER A 80 3.21 55.59 25.68
N LYS A 81 4.03 56.61 25.98
CA LYS A 81 5.38 56.37 26.49
C LYS A 81 5.18 55.65 27.82
N LEU A 82 5.51 54.34 27.85
CA LEU A 82 5.60 53.57 29.10
C LEU A 82 6.26 54.47 30.15
N SER A 83 5.62 54.59 31.32
CA SER A 83 6.15 55.44 32.38
C SER A 83 7.58 55.04 32.70
N ASN A 84 8.42 55.99 33.13
CA ASN A 84 9.82 55.69 33.44
C ASN A 84 9.93 54.53 34.45
N GLY A 85 8.98 54.41 35.39
CA GLY A 85 8.89 53.29 36.33
C GLY A 85 8.51 51.94 35.69
N ALA A 86 7.62 51.92 34.70
CA ALA A 86 7.29 50.69 33.96
C ALA A 86 8.46 50.24 33.08
N ARG A 87 9.19 51.18 32.47
CA ARG A 87 10.40 50.88 31.69
C ARG A 87 11.50 50.28 32.55
N THR A 88 11.78 50.87 33.72
CA THR A 88 12.79 50.33 34.63
C THR A 88 12.38 48.95 35.16
N ALA A 89 11.12 48.74 35.52
CA ALA A 89 10.65 47.43 35.97
C ALA A 89 10.81 46.34 34.89
N ILE A 90 10.42 46.64 33.64
CA ILE A 90 10.59 45.71 32.51
C ILE A 90 12.07 45.42 32.25
N SER A 91 12.93 46.45 32.27
CA SER A 91 14.38 46.26 32.09
C SER A 91 15.01 45.43 33.20
N VAL A 92 14.59 45.64 34.45
CA VAL A 92 15.09 44.85 35.61
C VAL A 92 14.68 43.39 35.48
N VAL A 93 13.42 43.10 35.13
CA VAL A 93 12.94 41.73 34.95
C VAL A 93 13.61 41.05 33.76
N ALA A 94 13.78 41.77 32.65
CA ALA A 94 14.48 41.29 31.47
C ALA A 94 15.97 40.98 31.75
N LEU A 95 16.58 41.61 32.77
CA LEU A 95 17.95 41.33 33.19
C LEU A 95 18.03 40.22 34.25
N ILE A 96 17.12 40.22 35.23
CA ILE A 96 17.10 39.23 36.31
C ILE A 96 16.83 37.83 35.76
N PHE A 97 15.94 37.69 34.76
CA PHE A 97 15.60 36.39 34.22
C PHE A 97 16.80 35.64 33.59
N PRO A 98 17.58 36.23 32.66
CA PRO A 98 18.82 35.62 32.16
C PRO A 98 19.83 35.35 33.26
N VAL A 99 20.03 36.28 34.20
CA VAL A 99 21.01 36.12 35.29
C VAL A 99 20.64 34.98 36.23
N ALA A 100 19.35 34.86 36.60
CA ALA A 100 18.85 33.78 37.43
C ALA A 100 18.87 32.44 36.68
N ALA A 101 18.60 32.42 35.37
CA ALA A 101 18.70 31.22 34.55
C ALA A 101 20.15 30.73 34.43
N ILE A 102 21.10 31.63 34.13
CA ILE A 102 22.53 31.32 34.08
C ILE A 102 23.01 30.84 35.45
N GLY A 103 22.77 31.62 36.51
CA GLY A 103 23.18 31.24 37.87
C GLY A 103 22.56 29.93 38.35
N GLY A 104 21.29 29.70 38.02
CA GLY A 104 20.58 28.45 38.32
C GLY A 104 21.16 27.25 37.61
N PHE A 105 21.55 27.40 36.33
CA PHE A 105 22.23 26.35 35.56
C PHE A 105 23.56 25.95 36.22
N TRP A 106 24.43 26.92 36.52
CA TRP A 106 25.72 26.63 37.16
C TRP A 106 25.59 26.06 38.57
N ALA A 107 24.57 26.50 39.34
CA ALA A 107 24.39 26.05 40.72
C ALA A 107 23.70 24.68 40.85
N HIS A 108 22.86 24.27 39.88
CA HIS A 108 22.02 23.07 40.03
C HIS A 108 22.03 22.10 38.84
N SER A 109 22.37 22.56 37.63
CA SER A 109 22.33 21.74 36.41
C SER A 109 23.72 21.34 35.90
N TYR A 110 24.77 22.07 36.25
CA TYR A 110 26.15 21.72 35.97
C TYR A 110 26.70 20.73 37.00
N THR A 111 26.05 19.56 37.07
CA THR A 111 26.39 18.47 38.00
C THR A 111 27.78 17.89 37.71
N GLN A 112 28.29 17.06 38.63
CA GLN A 112 29.58 16.40 38.45
C GLN A 112 29.63 15.55 37.17
N ASP A 113 28.53 14.87 36.82
CA ASP A 113 28.45 14.09 35.58
C ASP A 113 28.61 15.00 34.34
N VAL A 114 27.91 16.15 34.32
CA VAL A 114 28.02 17.11 33.20
C VAL A 114 29.43 17.69 33.11
N GLN A 115 30.08 17.96 34.25
CA GLN A 115 31.48 18.37 34.31
C GLN A 115 32.41 17.31 33.74
N GLU A 116 32.20 16.04 34.08
CA GLU A 116 32.97 14.92 33.55
C GLU A 116 32.79 14.80 32.03
N TYR A 117 31.56 14.89 31.53
CA TYR A 117 31.28 14.91 30.08
C TYR A 117 31.96 16.08 29.37
N ASP A 118 31.92 17.28 29.93
CA ASP A 118 32.54 18.47 29.35
C ASP A 118 34.07 18.36 29.35
N GLN A 119 34.66 17.87 30.44
CA GLN A 119 36.08 17.60 30.54
C GLN A 119 36.50 16.54 29.50
N LYS A 120 35.82 15.39 29.47
CA LYS A 120 36.10 14.30 28.53
C LYS A 120 35.94 14.76 27.09
N ARG A 121 34.89 15.51 26.77
CA ARG A 121 34.72 16.10 25.45
C ARG A 121 35.90 17.00 25.08
N SER A 122 36.35 17.86 25.99
CA SER A 122 37.52 18.73 25.76
C SER A 122 38.81 17.94 25.55
N GLU A 123 39.00 16.83 26.28
CA GLU A 123 40.15 15.92 26.14
C GLU A 123 40.11 15.19 24.78
N LEU A 124 38.93 14.67 24.40
CA LEU A 124 38.75 13.80 23.24
C LEU A 124 38.65 14.53 21.91
N THR A 125 38.09 15.76 21.90
CA THR A 125 37.90 16.53 20.66
C THR A 125 39.16 16.63 19.78
N PRO A 126 40.34 17.05 20.30
CA PRO A 126 41.53 17.14 19.46
C PRO A 126 42.01 15.78 18.96
N GLU A 127 41.85 14.71 19.74
CA GLU A 127 42.26 13.35 19.36
C GLU A 127 41.37 12.79 18.26
N LEU A 128 40.05 12.95 18.40
CA LEU A 128 39.07 12.53 17.40
C LEU A 128 39.20 13.35 16.11
N GLN A 129 39.51 14.65 16.21
CA GLN A 129 39.79 15.48 15.03
C GLN A 129 41.07 15.00 14.32
N ALA A 130 42.16 14.76 15.06
CA ALA A 130 43.41 14.25 14.48
C ALA A 130 43.26 12.84 13.87
N TRP A 131 42.36 12.02 14.42
CA TRP A 131 42.01 10.74 13.81
C TRP A 131 41.22 10.96 12.52
N LEU A 132 40.13 11.74 12.58
CA LEU A 132 39.28 12.07 11.43
C LEU A 132 40.10 12.63 10.26
N ASP A 133 41.08 13.50 10.52
CA ASP A 133 41.91 14.10 9.48
C ASP A 133 42.81 13.08 8.76
N ARG A 134 43.24 12.01 9.46
CA ARG A 134 44.14 10.98 8.92
C ARG A 134 43.42 9.84 8.19
N ILE A 135 42.15 9.57 8.49
CA ILE A 135 41.38 8.51 7.82
C ILE A 135 41.20 8.87 6.33
N PRO A 136 41.60 8.03 5.38
CA PRO A 136 41.26 8.25 3.97
C PRO A 136 39.75 8.14 3.74
N GLU A 137 39.18 8.96 2.85
CA GLU A 137 37.74 8.84 2.51
C GLU A 137 37.40 7.44 1.99
N SER A 138 38.29 6.83 1.20
CA SER A 138 38.13 5.48 0.68
C SER A 138 37.94 4.42 1.76
N GLU A 139 38.53 4.59 2.95
CA GLU A 139 38.34 3.65 4.07
C GLU A 139 36.92 3.74 4.63
N LEU A 140 36.31 4.93 4.61
CA LEU A 140 34.94 5.17 5.07
C LEU A 140 33.88 4.69 4.07
N GLU A 141 34.26 4.45 2.81
CA GLU A 141 33.38 3.85 1.79
C GLU A 141 33.32 2.32 1.87
N THR A 142 34.15 1.67 2.69
CA THR A 142 34.17 0.21 2.80
C THR A 142 33.13 -0.29 3.81
N PHE A 143 32.83 -1.60 3.83
CA PHE A 143 32.02 -2.22 4.89
C PHE A 143 32.83 -2.62 6.13
N LYS A 144 34.11 -2.23 6.20
CA LYS A 144 34.93 -2.49 7.40
C LYS A 144 34.24 -1.91 8.63
N SER A 145 34.26 -2.70 9.70
CA SER A 145 33.83 -2.26 11.02
C SER A 145 34.73 -1.12 11.49
N ILE A 146 34.25 -0.33 12.46
CA ILE A 146 35.01 0.83 12.94
C ILE A 146 36.41 0.45 13.48
N VAL A 147 36.55 -0.77 14.02
CA VAL A 147 37.82 -1.30 14.55
C VAL A 147 38.78 -1.78 13.47
N GLU A 148 38.33 -1.92 12.22
CA GLU A 148 39.15 -2.33 11.06
C GLU A 148 39.53 -1.14 10.17
N VAL A 149 38.99 0.06 10.45
CA VAL A 149 39.29 1.28 9.70
C VAL A 149 40.72 1.72 10.00
N GLU A 150 41.53 1.88 8.96
CA GLU A 150 42.91 2.35 9.10
C GLU A 150 43.07 3.83 8.67
N PRO A 151 43.95 4.61 9.34
CA PRO A 151 44.71 4.24 10.52
C PRO A 151 43.81 4.17 11.76
N GLN A 152 44.13 3.28 12.70
CA GLN A 152 43.52 3.25 14.02
C GLN A 152 43.63 4.62 14.74
N PRO A 153 42.70 4.92 15.66
CA PRO A 153 42.80 6.13 16.45
C PRO A 153 44.12 6.17 17.26
N PRO A 154 44.66 7.35 17.58
CA PRO A 154 45.93 7.47 18.32
C PRO A 154 45.95 6.70 19.65
N LYS A 155 44.76 6.55 20.26
CA LYS A 155 44.52 5.76 21.48
C LYS A 155 43.47 4.69 21.18
N PRO A 156 43.84 3.40 21.12
CA PRO A 156 42.91 2.31 20.83
C PRO A 156 41.76 2.19 21.85
N GLU A 157 41.98 2.64 23.08
CA GLU A 157 40.98 2.61 24.18
C GLU A 157 39.77 3.52 23.90
N LEU A 158 39.81 4.35 22.86
CA LEU A 158 38.67 5.17 22.43
C LEU A 158 37.43 4.33 22.13
N PHE A 159 37.58 3.09 21.67
CA PHE A 159 36.45 2.19 21.43
C PHE A 159 35.85 1.59 22.70
N GLU A 160 36.56 1.67 23.84
CA GLU A 160 36.08 1.17 25.13
C GLU A 160 35.24 2.22 25.88
N ASP A 161 35.39 3.51 25.54
CA ASP A 161 34.71 4.63 26.21
C ASP A 161 33.65 5.29 25.31
N LEU A 162 32.84 4.47 24.63
CA LEU A 162 31.79 4.90 23.70
C LEU A 162 30.82 5.92 24.30
N ARG A 163 30.59 5.86 25.62
CA ARG A 163 29.75 6.81 26.36
C ARG A 163 30.21 8.26 26.20
N TYR A 164 31.51 8.52 26.00
CA TYR A 164 32.05 9.87 25.78
C TYR A 164 32.40 10.14 24.32
N VAL A 165 32.80 9.11 23.56
CA VAL A 165 33.14 9.26 22.14
C VAL A 165 31.91 9.64 21.31
N PHE A 166 30.77 8.97 21.48
CA PHE A 166 29.55 9.27 20.72
C PHE A 166 29.08 10.74 20.89
N PRO A 167 28.87 11.24 22.12
CA PRO A 167 28.47 12.64 22.32
C PRO A 167 29.49 13.64 21.80
N THR A 168 30.79 13.30 21.87
CA THR A 168 31.86 14.18 21.38
C THR A 168 31.83 14.29 19.85
N LEU A 169 31.72 13.17 19.13
CA LEU A 169 31.59 13.17 17.67
C LEU A 169 30.30 13.88 17.22
N PHE A 170 29.19 13.65 17.93
CA PHE A 170 27.93 14.35 17.66
C PHE A 170 28.08 15.87 17.85
N TYR A 171 28.72 16.29 18.94
CA TYR A 171 29.02 17.71 19.19
C TYR A 171 29.93 18.31 18.12
N MET A 172 30.96 17.58 17.69
CA MET A 172 31.85 18.00 16.59
C MET A 172 31.05 18.20 15.30
N SER A 173 30.11 17.30 15.00
CA SER A 173 29.21 17.41 13.85
C SER A 173 28.34 18.66 13.97
N ALA A 174 27.75 18.88 15.14
CA ALA A 174 26.91 20.04 15.39
C ALA A 174 27.62 21.39 15.26
N LYS A 175 28.89 21.45 15.68
CA LYS A 175 29.71 22.66 15.56
C LYS A 175 30.05 23.01 14.10
N GLN A 176 30.10 22.00 13.22
CA GLN A 176 30.43 22.14 11.80
C GLN A 176 29.19 22.11 10.90
N THR A 177 28.08 22.73 11.35
CA THR A 177 26.77 22.78 10.66
C THR A 177 26.09 21.42 10.39
N HIS A 178 26.65 20.31 10.86
CA HIS A 178 26.27 18.92 10.55
C HIS A 178 26.45 18.51 9.08
N ASP A 179 27.32 19.18 8.33
CA ASP A 179 27.43 18.95 6.88
C ASP A 179 28.74 18.27 6.45
N ASN A 180 29.53 17.76 7.40
CA ASN A 180 30.80 17.07 7.09
C ASN A 180 30.53 15.58 6.81
N PRO A 181 30.56 15.13 5.53
CA PRO A 181 30.21 13.75 5.18
C PRO A 181 31.16 12.72 5.80
N LYS A 182 32.44 13.07 5.95
CA LYS A 182 33.46 12.20 6.54
C LYS A 182 33.15 11.89 8.01
N LEU A 183 32.79 12.93 8.77
CA LEU A 183 32.40 12.80 10.17
C LEU A 183 31.09 12.05 10.33
N LEU A 184 30.10 12.33 9.47
CA LEU A 184 28.82 11.63 9.49
C LEU A 184 28.97 10.14 9.19
N LYS A 185 29.80 9.75 8.20
CA LYS A 185 30.10 8.34 7.91
C LYS A 185 30.80 7.65 9.06
N LEU A 186 31.76 8.33 9.71
CA LEU A 186 32.42 7.80 10.90
C LEU A 186 31.42 7.54 12.04
N LEU A 187 30.52 8.51 12.29
CA LEU A 187 29.45 8.39 13.28
C LEU A 187 28.50 7.23 12.94
N GLY A 188 28.12 7.10 11.67
CA GLY A 188 27.26 6.02 11.17
C GLY A 188 27.90 4.64 11.36
N LYS A 189 29.19 4.48 11.03
CA LYS A 189 29.96 3.25 11.28
C LYS A 189 30.02 2.89 12.76
N LEU A 190 30.31 3.88 13.61
CA LEU A 190 30.39 3.69 15.05
C LEU A 190 29.01 3.26 15.62
N ALA A 191 27.94 3.96 15.22
CA ALA A 191 26.57 3.63 15.62
C ALA A 191 26.15 2.24 15.16
N TYR A 192 26.51 1.86 13.93
CA TYR A 192 26.26 0.53 13.39
C TYR A 192 26.98 -0.55 14.20
N SER A 193 28.29 -0.36 14.48
CA SER A 193 29.06 -1.29 15.32
C SER A 193 28.52 -1.41 16.75
N ALA A 194 27.96 -0.33 17.31
CA ALA A 194 27.29 -0.33 18.60
C ALA A 194 25.85 -0.88 18.57
N GLN A 195 25.37 -1.37 17.42
CA GLN A 195 23.99 -1.80 17.19
C GLN A 195 22.95 -0.72 17.53
N TRP A 196 23.33 0.55 17.46
CA TRP A 196 22.45 1.67 17.73
C TRP A 196 21.72 2.11 16.45
N THR A 197 20.69 1.35 16.10
CA THR A 197 19.90 1.54 14.86
C THR A 197 19.43 2.97 14.60
N PRO A 198 18.83 3.71 15.57
CA PRO A 198 18.43 5.10 15.33
C PRO A 198 19.60 6.02 14.98
N GLY A 199 20.76 5.84 15.62
CA GLY A 199 21.96 6.64 15.36
C GLY A 199 22.55 6.35 13.97
N THR A 200 22.58 5.08 13.57
CA THR A 200 23.00 4.65 12.23
C THR A 200 22.15 5.31 11.15
N LEU A 201 20.82 5.23 11.30
CA LEU A 201 19.88 5.83 10.34
C LEU A 201 19.99 7.35 10.30
N ASP A 202 20.07 8.03 11.44
CA ASP A 202 20.22 9.50 11.48
C ASP A 202 21.51 9.94 10.77
N ALA A 203 22.65 9.32 11.09
CA ALA A 203 23.94 9.66 10.51
C ALA A 203 23.96 9.45 8.99
N TYR A 204 23.55 8.27 8.50
CA TYR A 204 23.59 7.98 7.06
C TYR A 204 22.49 8.69 6.28
N ASN A 205 21.30 8.94 6.83
CA ASN A 205 20.30 9.75 6.13
C ASN A 205 20.75 11.20 5.97
N ARG A 206 21.54 11.75 6.91
CA ARG A 206 22.18 13.06 6.72
C ARG A 206 23.22 13.03 5.60
N VAL A 207 24.02 11.96 5.50
CA VAL A 207 24.91 11.77 4.35
C VAL A 207 24.11 11.75 3.04
N LEU A 208 22.99 11.03 2.99
CA LEU A 208 22.11 10.98 1.82
C LEU A 208 21.44 12.32 1.49
N ALA A 209 21.20 13.18 2.48
CA ALA A 209 20.71 14.53 2.24
C ALA A 209 21.75 15.42 1.53
N LEU A 210 23.04 15.18 1.79
CA LEU A 210 24.15 15.87 1.14
C LEU A 210 24.52 15.24 -0.21
N SER A 211 24.52 13.92 -0.26
CA SER A 211 24.93 13.07 -1.38
C SER A 211 23.93 11.93 -1.58
N PRO A 212 22.83 12.13 -2.34
CA PRO A 212 21.76 11.12 -2.47
C PRO A 212 22.20 9.77 -3.03
N ASN A 213 23.27 9.74 -3.83
CA ASN A 213 23.82 8.53 -4.43
C ASN A 213 25.04 7.99 -3.68
N ASP A 214 25.25 8.42 -2.43
CA ASP A 214 26.33 7.91 -1.59
C ASP A 214 26.17 6.41 -1.36
N TYR A 215 27.18 5.64 -1.76
CA TYR A 215 27.07 4.19 -1.80
C TYR A 215 26.96 3.60 -0.39
N ILE A 216 27.90 3.90 0.50
CA ILE A 216 27.95 3.32 1.84
C ILE A 216 26.72 3.70 2.66
N ALA A 217 26.24 4.95 2.52
CA ALA A 217 25.05 5.40 3.21
C ALA A 217 23.77 4.71 2.70
N ASN A 218 23.61 4.56 1.38
CA ASN A 218 22.46 3.85 0.82
C ASN A 218 22.44 2.40 1.28
N VAL A 219 23.55 1.68 1.17
CA VAL A 219 23.61 0.27 1.57
C VAL A 219 23.38 0.12 3.07
N SER A 220 23.99 0.96 3.90
CA SER A 220 23.82 0.89 5.37
C SER A 220 22.37 1.14 5.79
N VAL A 221 21.68 2.09 5.17
CA VAL A 221 20.25 2.34 5.44
C VAL A 221 19.39 1.18 4.94
N LEU A 222 19.66 0.66 3.74
CA LEU A 222 18.93 -0.48 3.19
C LEU A 222 19.06 -1.73 4.05
N GLU A 223 20.25 -2.04 4.52
CA GLU A 223 20.49 -3.19 5.40
C GLU A 223 19.70 -3.07 6.71
N VAL A 224 19.75 -1.90 7.35
CA VAL A 224 18.98 -1.62 8.56
C VAL A 224 17.48 -1.73 8.30
N ASP A 225 16.98 -1.19 7.19
CA ASP A 225 15.57 -1.27 6.81
C ASP A 225 15.12 -2.72 6.57
N LEU A 226 15.97 -3.54 5.93
CA LEU A 226 15.73 -4.97 5.70
C LEU A 226 15.71 -5.76 7.02
N GLN A 227 16.65 -5.50 7.93
CA GLN A 227 16.69 -6.11 9.25
C GLN A 227 15.43 -5.76 10.07
N ASN A 228 15.01 -4.50 10.05
CA ASN A 228 13.82 -4.02 10.75
C ASN A 228 12.51 -4.64 10.20
N ALA A 229 12.48 -4.99 8.92
CA ALA A 229 11.31 -5.59 8.28
C ALA A 229 11.04 -7.04 8.71
N LYS A 230 11.96 -7.70 9.46
CA LYS A 230 11.76 -9.04 10.06
C LYS A 230 11.10 -10.06 9.11
N LYS A 231 11.63 -10.19 7.89
CA LYS A 231 11.14 -11.08 6.81
C LYS A 231 9.81 -10.68 6.15
N LYS A 232 9.10 -9.67 6.63
CA LYS A 232 7.95 -9.07 5.93
C LYS A 232 8.40 -7.86 5.11
N ILE A 233 9.16 -8.10 4.03
CA ILE A 233 9.78 -7.03 3.22
C ILE A 233 8.70 -6.26 2.44
N PRO A 234 8.50 -4.95 2.69
CA PRO A 234 7.47 -4.17 2.00
C PRO A 234 7.88 -3.86 0.56
N LYS A 235 6.89 -3.74 -0.34
CA LYS A 235 7.12 -3.49 -1.77
C LYS A 235 8.03 -2.30 -2.06
N ARG A 236 7.81 -1.18 -1.36
CA ARG A 236 8.60 0.05 -1.47
C ARG A 236 10.10 -0.16 -1.22
N LEU A 237 10.46 -1.11 -0.35
CA LEU A 237 11.85 -1.36 0.00
C LEU A 237 12.56 -2.13 -1.13
N VAL A 238 11.85 -3.08 -1.76
CA VAL A 238 12.33 -3.76 -2.97
C VAL A 238 12.46 -2.79 -4.14
N GLU A 239 11.51 -1.86 -4.31
CA GLU A 239 11.60 -0.82 -5.37
C GLU A 239 12.81 0.11 -5.16
N ARG A 240 13.11 0.47 -3.91
CA ARG A 240 14.32 1.24 -3.58
C ARG A 240 15.60 0.45 -3.87
N LEU A 241 15.63 -0.84 -3.50
CA LEU A 241 16.74 -1.75 -3.81
C LEU A 241 16.93 -1.87 -5.32
N ASP A 242 15.86 -2.06 -6.09
CA ASP A 242 15.88 -2.20 -7.54
C ASP A 242 16.51 -0.96 -8.19
N HIS A 243 16.02 0.24 -7.85
CA HIS A 243 16.60 1.50 -8.33
C HIS A 243 18.09 1.62 -7.97
N PHE A 244 18.46 1.34 -6.71
CA PHE A 244 19.85 1.43 -6.28
C PHE A 244 20.75 0.39 -6.98
N PHE A 245 20.23 -0.81 -7.20
CA PHE A 245 20.92 -1.91 -7.89
C PHE A 245 21.23 -1.57 -9.36
N THR A 246 20.36 -0.80 -10.04
CA THR A 246 20.64 -0.36 -11.42
C THR A 246 21.91 0.48 -11.55
N MET A 247 22.30 1.19 -10.49
CA MET A 247 23.54 1.99 -10.47
C MET A 247 24.79 1.15 -10.19
N TYR A 248 24.63 0.01 -9.52
CA TYR A 248 25.73 -0.87 -9.08
C TYR A 248 25.47 -2.35 -9.45
N PRO A 249 25.24 -2.70 -10.73
CA PRO A 249 24.78 -4.02 -11.12
C PRO A 249 25.81 -5.15 -10.89
N ASN A 250 27.10 -4.80 -10.82
CA ASN A 250 28.18 -5.77 -10.59
C ASN A 250 28.58 -5.87 -9.12
N ASP A 251 27.88 -5.18 -8.22
CA ASP A 251 28.16 -5.23 -6.80
C ASP A 251 27.63 -6.52 -6.17
N THR A 252 28.56 -7.37 -5.77
CA THR A 252 28.34 -8.68 -5.16
C THR A 252 27.53 -8.60 -3.87
N TYR A 253 27.80 -7.60 -3.02
CA TYR A 253 27.13 -7.49 -1.71
C TYR A 253 25.71 -6.94 -1.86
N LEU A 254 25.53 -5.90 -2.68
CA LEU A 254 24.20 -5.38 -2.97
C LEU A 254 23.33 -6.43 -3.68
N ARG A 255 23.94 -7.27 -4.52
CA ARG A 255 23.25 -8.41 -5.16
C ARG A 255 22.74 -9.42 -4.13
N ILE A 256 23.53 -9.72 -3.09
CA ILE A 256 23.10 -10.58 -1.98
C ILE A 256 21.87 -9.97 -1.29
N LEU A 257 21.96 -8.71 -0.86
CA LEU A 257 20.84 -8.01 -0.21
C LEU A 257 19.58 -8.01 -1.08
N TYR A 258 19.74 -7.79 -2.40
CA TYR A 258 18.62 -7.79 -3.33
C TYR A 258 18.01 -9.19 -3.50
N ALA A 259 18.84 -10.22 -3.68
CA ALA A 259 18.40 -11.59 -3.85
C ALA A 259 17.68 -12.13 -2.60
N GLU A 260 18.17 -11.80 -1.40
CA GLU A 260 17.54 -12.11 -0.12
C GLU A 260 16.20 -11.39 0.06
N ALA A 261 16.13 -10.10 -0.27
CA ALA A 261 14.90 -9.33 -0.19
C ALA A 261 13.80 -9.90 -1.12
N LEU A 262 14.17 -10.35 -2.33
CA LEU A 262 13.27 -11.04 -3.25
C LEU A 262 12.83 -12.40 -2.70
N TYR A 263 13.75 -13.16 -2.12
CA TYR A 263 13.48 -14.46 -1.51
C TYR A 263 12.47 -14.36 -0.37
N GLU A 264 12.71 -13.47 0.60
CA GLU A 264 11.85 -13.28 1.77
C GLU A 264 10.44 -12.76 1.38
N ARG A 265 10.31 -12.14 0.20
CA ARG A 265 9.03 -11.71 -0.36
C ARG A 265 8.35 -12.79 -1.22
N GLY A 266 8.91 -13.99 -1.32
CA GLY A 266 8.39 -15.09 -2.12
C GLY A 266 8.57 -14.92 -3.64
N GLN A 267 9.39 -13.96 -4.09
CA GLN A 267 9.74 -13.73 -5.50
C GLN A 267 10.91 -14.66 -5.88
N PHE A 268 10.68 -15.97 -5.75
CA PHE A 268 11.74 -16.99 -5.84
C PHE A 268 12.40 -17.04 -7.23
N LYS A 269 11.64 -16.83 -8.30
CA LYS A 269 12.17 -16.85 -9.67
C LYS A 269 13.17 -15.71 -9.89
N GLU A 270 12.81 -14.51 -9.47
CA GLU A 270 13.63 -13.31 -9.53
C GLU A 270 14.84 -13.45 -8.62
N SER A 271 14.65 -13.97 -7.40
CA SER A 271 15.74 -14.26 -6.46
C SER A 271 16.76 -15.24 -7.05
N ILE A 272 16.32 -16.38 -7.59
CA ILE A 272 17.19 -17.37 -8.26
C ILE A 272 17.96 -16.74 -9.41
N ALA A 273 17.32 -15.86 -10.20
CA ALA A 273 18.02 -15.16 -11.28
C ALA A 273 19.19 -14.33 -10.74
N GLN A 274 19.01 -13.61 -9.62
CA GLN A 274 20.08 -12.87 -8.98
C GLN A 274 21.17 -13.78 -8.41
N TRP A 275 20.81 -14.91 -7.80
CA TRP A 275 21.78 -15.90 -7.29
C TRP A 275 22.59 -16.57 -8.40
N LYS A 276 22.00 -16.83 -9.58
CA LYS A 276 22.71 -17.36 -10.74
C LYS A 276 23.71 -16.36 -11.31
N GLU A 277 23.31 -15.10 -11.42
CA GLU A 277 24.22 -14.03 -11.86
C GLU A 277 25.37 -13.83 -10.84
N MET A 278 25.07 -13.90 -9.54
CA MET A 278 26.06 -13.88 -8.46
C MET A 278 27.09 -15.02 -8.61
N ARG A 279 26.60 -16.23 -8.88
CA ARG A 279 27.42 -17.40 -9.13
C ARG A 279 28.35 -17.18 -10.32
N ASP A 280 27.84 -16.63 -11.42
CA ASP A 280 28.63 -16.37 -12.63
C ASP A 280 29.70 -15.29 -12.41
N LEU A 281 29.41 -14.28 -11.58
CA LEU A 281 30.40 -13.30 -11.13
C LEU A 281 31.51 -13.97 -10.30
N LEU A 282 31.15 -14.79 -9.31
CA LEU A 282 32.12 -15.49 -8.45
C LEU A 282 32.97 -16.51 -9.23
N ALA A 283 32.39 -17.17 -10.22
CA ALA A 283 33.06 -18.19 -11.02
C ALA A 283 34.30 -17.65 -11.75
N LYS A 284 34.27 -16.38 -12.17
CA LYS A 284 35.41 -15.71 -12.82
C LYS A 284 36.62 -15.62 -11.89
N SER A 285 36.40 -15.42 -10.59
CA SER A 285 37.45 -15.30 -9.56
C SER A 285 37.81 -16.61 -8.85
N ALA A 286 36.96 -17.65 -8.95
CA ALA A 286 37.12 -18.88 -8.18
C ALA A 286 38.12 -19.87 -8.77
N LYS A 287 38.48 -19.74 -10.05
CA LYS A 287 39.30 -20.73 -10.77
C LYS A 287 40.67 -20.91 -10.11
N GLY A 288 40.95 -22.12 -9.59
CA GLY A 288 42.21 -22.44 -8.92
C GLY A 288 42.31 -21.92 -7.47
N ASN A 289 41.21 -21.39 -6.92
CA ASN A 289 41.08 -21.02 -5.51
C ASN A 289 40.10 -21.98 -4.81
N PRO A 290 40.58 -22.89 -3.94
CA PRO A 290 39.72 -23.85 -3.24
C PRO A 290 38.59 -23.21 -2.44
N GLN A 291 38.80 -22.02 -1.87
CA GLN A 291 37.75 -21.30 -1.13
C GLN A 291 36.65 -20.79 -2.08
N GLY A 292 37.04 -20.30 -3.26
CA GLY A 292 36.11 -19.86 -4.29
C GLY A 292 35.29 -21.02 -4.87
N GLU A 293 35.94 -22.15 -5.14
CA GLU A 293 35.27 -23.37 -5.61
C GLU A 293 34.28 -23.92 -4.57
N GLN A 294 34.64 -23.88 -3.29
CA GLN A 294 33.74 -24.25 -2.20
C GLN A 294 32.54 -23.30 -2.08
N ALA A 295 32.75 -21.99 -2.22
CA ALA A 295 31.66 -21.00 -2.19
C ALA A 295 30.66 -21.22 -3.34
N LEU A 296 31.15 -21.51 -4.55
CA LEU A 296 30.29 -21.86 -5.69
C LEU A 296 29.45 -23.10 -5.42
N LYS A 297 30.04 -24.15 -4.82
CA LYS A 297 29.31 -25.38 -4.49
C LYS A 297 28.21 -25.14 -3.47
N THR A 298 28.48 -24.32 -2.45
CA THR A 298 27.46 -23.92 -1.47
C THR A 298 26.32 -23.15 -2.16
N LEU A 299 26.65 -22.21 -3.03
CA LEU A 299 25.66 -21.43 -3.77
C LEU A 299 24.84 -22.29 -4.73
N ASP A 300 25.46 -23.26 -5.41
CA ASP A 300 24.77 -24.24 -6.26
C ASP A 300 23.78 -25.09 -5.45
N THR A 301 24.19 -25.55 -4.28
CA THR A 301 23.32 -26.32 -3.37
C THR A 301 22.14 -25.45 -2.90
N PHE A 302 22.40 -24.18 -2.58
CA PHE A 302 21.37 -23.24 -2.17
C PHE A 302 20.37 -22.97 -3.30
N ILE A 303 20.84 -22.62 -4.51
CA ILE A 303 19.98 -22.43 -5.70
C ILE A 303 19.16 -23.69 -5.95
N ALA A 304 19.78 -24.88 -5.94
CA ALA A 304 19.08 -26.13 -6.12
C ALA A 304 18.03 -26.39 -5.03
N SER A 305 18.27 -25.98 -3.78
CA SER A 305 17.28 -26.11 -2.70
C SER A 305 16.06 -25.21 -2.91
N ILE A 306 16.25 -23.98 -3.42
CA ILE A 306 15.14 -23.09 -3.77
C ILE A 306 14.40 -23.66 -4.99
N GLU A 307 15.12 -24.10 -6.02
CA GLU A 307 14.52 -24.70 -7.22
C GLU A 307 13.75 -25.99 -6.90
N GLN A 308 14.30 -26.85 -6.04
CA GLN A 308 13.61 -28.06 -5.57
C GLN A 308 12.37 -27.68 -4.74
N GLY A 309 12.48 -26.72 -3.83
CA GLY A 309 11.33 -26.19 -3.10
C GLY A 309 10.25 -25.64 -4.04
N MET A 310 10.66 -24.96 -5.13
CA MET A 310 9.74 -24.51 -6.19
C MET A 310 9.11 -25.68 -6.96
N MET A 311 9.86 -26.74 -7.27
CA MET A 311 9.32 -27.92 -7.98
C MET A 311 8.37 -28.73 -7.08
N GLU A 312 8.72 -28.93 -5.82
CA GLU A 312 7.87 -29.57 -4.83
C GLU A 312 6.59 -28.76 -4.61
N THR A 313 6.68 -27.42 -4.61
CA THR A 313 5.51 -26.52 -4.55
C THR A 313 4.74 -26.39 -5.86
N ALA A 314 5.33 -26.75 -7.01
CA ALA A 314 4.70 -26.70 -8.33
C ALA A 314 3.87 -27.93 -8.72
N GLN A 315 3.91 -29.03 -7.94
CA GLN A 315 2.85 -30.03 -8.06
C GLN A 315 1.51 -29.34 -7.75
N VAL A 316 0.42 -29.63 -8.45
CA VAL A 316 -0.87 -29.01 -8.12
C VAL A 316 -1.42 -29.74 -6.89
N ARG A 317 -1.55 -29.05 -5.75
CA ARG A 317 -2.15 -29.64 -4.53
C ARG A 317 -3.65 -29.40 -4.55
N ASN A 318 -4.43 -30.43 -4.20
CA ASN A 318 -5.89 -30.41 -4.20
C ASN A 318 -6.41 -30.33 -2.76
N PHE A 319 -7.18 -29.29 -2.46
CA PHE A 319 -7.93 -29.18 -1.22
C PHE A 319 -9.33 -29.74 -1.44
N ASP A 320 -9.54 -30.96 -0.98
CA ASP A 320 -10.77 -31.73 -1.14
C ASP A 320 -11.82 -31.35 -0.10
N VAL A 321 -12.56 -30.29 -0.37
CA VAL A 321 -13.61 -29.82 0.52
C VAL A 321 -14.82 -30.74 0.43
N LYS A 322 -15.16 -31.43 1.53
CA LYS A 322 -16.38 -32.23 1.64
C LYS A 322 -17.54 -31.34 2.09
N THR A 323 -18.56 -31.31 1.27
CA THR A 323 -19.73 -30.48 1.46
C THR A 323 -20.86 -31.38 1.90
N ALA A 324 -21.22 -31.29 3.19
CA ALA A 324 -22.37 -31.97 3.76
C ALA A 324 -23.40 -30.92 4.15
N LEU A 325 -24.68 -31.22 3.96
CA LEU A 325 -25.75 -30.34 4.42
C LEU A 325 -26.55 -31.05 5.51
N ASP A 326 -26.67 -30.43 6.68
CA ASP A 326 -27.36 -31.01 7.85
C ASP A 326 -28.57 -30.15 8.29
N ALA A 327 -29.28 -29.55 7.32
CA ALA A 327 -30.42 -28.65 7.59
C ALA A 327 -31.55 -28.81 6.55
N PRO A 328 -32.82 -28.51 6.91
CA PRO A 328 -34.03 -28.88 6.17
C PRO A 328 -34.29 -27.90 5.01
N ILE A 329 -33.35 -27.78 4.08
CA ILE A 329 -33.60 -27.09 2.82
C ILE A 329 -34.67 -27.90 2.10
N ASP A 330 -35.86 -27.31 1.91
CA ASP A 330 -36.88 -27.90 1.07
C ASP A 330 -36.47 -27.71 -0.39
N TRP A 331 -35.64 -28.63 -0.87
CA TRP A 331 -35.16 -28.67 -2.25
C TRP A 331 -36.27 -28.65 -3.29
N GLN A 332 -37.50 -29.01 -2.90
CA GLN A 332 -38.68 -28.98 -3.77
C GLN A 332 -39.20 -27.56 -4.00
N ASN A 333 -38.88 -26.60 -3.13
CA ASN A 333 -39.27 -25.20 -3.27
C ASN A 333 -38.20 -24.33 -3.95
N ILE A 334 -37.01 -24.89 -4.22
CA ILE A 334 -35.96 -24.21 -4.98
C ILE A 334 -36.28 -24.35 -6.47
N THR A 335 -36.97 -23.35 -7.00
CA THR A 335 -37.38 -23.29 -8.41
C THR A 335 -36.34 -22.64 -9.32
N SER A 336 -35.38 -21.91 -8.75
CA SER A 336 -34.29 -21.24 -9.47
C SER A 336 -32.95 -21.94 -9.20
N PRO A 337 -32.01 -21.99 -10.17
CA PRO A 337 -30.68 -22.54 -9.94
C PRO A 337 -29.93 -21.80 -8.83
N LEU A 338 -28.99 -22.48 -8.17
CA LEU A 338 -28.14 -21.91 -7.13
C LEU A 338 -26.67 -21.89 -7.56
N ILE A 339 -25.93 -20.88 -7.16
CA ILE A 339 -24.47 -20.83 -7.24
C ILE A 339 -23.92 -21.12 -5.85
N MET A 340 -23.19 -22.22 -5.73
CA MET A 340 -22.34 -22.48 -4.56
C MET A 340 -20.96 -21.89 -4.81
N THR A 341 -20.53 -20.98 -3.93
CA THR A 341 -19.18 -20.42 -3.98
C THR A 341 -18.41 -20.84 -2.74
N LEU A 342 -17.23 -21.39 -2.95
CA LEU A 342 -16.26 -21.74 -1.91
C LEU A 342 -15.11 -20.75 -1.97
N TYR A 343 -14.78 -20.15 -0.83
CA TYR A 343 -13.74 -19.17 -0.65
C TYR A 343 -12.63 -19.73 0.23
N MET A 344 -11.41 -19.29 -0.04
CA MET A 344 -10.26 -19.57 0.79
C MET A 344 -9.51 -18.26 1.08
N MET A 345 -9.14 -18.10 2.34
CA MET A 345 -8.46 -16.93 2.87
C MET A 345 -7.31 -17.33 3.80
N ASP A 346 -6.33 -16.46 3.94
CA ASP A 346 -5.38 -16.51 5.04
C ASP A 346 -5.95 -15.70 6.21
N PHE A 347 -6.14 -16.35 7.36
CA PHE A 347 -6.75 -15.79 8.55
C PHE A 347 -5.77 -14.95 9.39
N GLU A 348 -4.45 -15.14 9.27
CA GLU A 348 -3.47 -14.30 9.97
C GLU A 348 -3.24 -12.99 9.22
N ASP A 349 -3.07 -13.07 7.90
CA ASP A 349 -2.73 -11.92 7.05
C ASP A 349 -3.98 -11.27 6.39
N ASN A 350 -5.19 -11.73 6.72
CA ASN A 350 -6.47 -11.18 6.23
C ASN A 350 -6.52 -10.99 4.70
N THR A 351 -6.00 -11.99 3.99
CA THR A 351 -5.75 -11.92 2.55
C THR A 351 -6.63 -12.91 1.78
N PRO A 352 -7.39 -12.45 0.77
CA PRO A 352 -8.11 -13.34 -0.14
C PRO A 352 -7.14 -14.22 -0.93
N ILE A 353 -7.37 -15.54 -0.95
CA ILE A 353 -6.45 -16.48 -1.61
C ILE A 353 -7.03 -17.03 -2.91
N ALA A 354 -8.18 -17.70 -2.83
CA ALA A 354 -8.79 -18.38 -3.97
C ALA A 354 -10.31 -18.47 -3.82
N PHE A 355 -10.98 -18.77 -4.93
CA PHE A 355 -12.38 -19.12 -4.91
C PHE A 355 -12.76 -20.10 -6.02
N LYS A 356 -13.84 -20.85 -5.81
CA LYS A 356 -14.41 -21.74 -6.81
C LYS A 356 -15.94 -21.71 -6.75
N GLU A 357 -16.55 -21.71 -7.92
CA GLU A 357 -18.01 -21.73 -8.06
C GLU A 357 -18.46 -23.06 -8.66
N SER A 358 -19.67 -23.49 -8.28
CA SER A 358 -20.42 -24.54 -8.95
C SER A 358 -21.88 -24.13 -9.05
N LEU A 359 -22.47 -24.36 -10.22
CA LEU A 359 -23.89 -24.20 -10.44
C LEU A 359 -24.63 -25.47 -10.00
N ILE A 360 -25.77 -25.31 -9.34
CA ILE A 360 -26.65 -26.38 -8.87
C ILE A 360 -27.99 -26.18 -9.56
N ALA A 361 -28.41 -27.16 -10.35
CA ALA A 361 -29.68 -27.10 -11.05
C ALA A 361 -30.87 -27.26 -10.07
N PRO A 362 -32.07 -26.80 -10.44
CA PRO A 362 -33.28 -27.09 -9.68
C PRO A 362 -33.44 -28.60 -9.44
N ASN A 363 -33.91 -28.99 -8.26
CA ASN A 363 -34.05 -30.39 -7.81
C ASN A 363 -32.74 -31.19 -7.67
N GLN A 364 -31.57 -30.55 -7.74
CA GLN A 364 -30.28 -31.17 -7.38
C GLN A 364 -29.81 -30.70 -6.00
N THR A 365 -29.07 -31.55 -5.30
CA THR A 365 -28.37 -31.18 -4.06
C THR A 365 -27.00 -30.59 -4.36
N VAL A 366 -26.37 -29.96 -3.36
CA VAL A 366 -24.96 -29.53 -3.49
C VAL A 366 -24.05 -30.71 -3.88
N PRO A 367 -22.94 -30.45 -4.59
CA PRO A 367 -21.89 -31.45 -4.79
C PRO A 367 -21.48 -32.05 -3.44
N ALA A 368 -21.06 -33.31 -3.39
CA ALA A 368 -20.53 -33.92 -2.17
C ALA A 368 -19.07 -33.50 -1.88
N GLN A 369 -18.38 -33.00 -2.90
CA GLN A 369 -16.99 -32.57 -2.83
C GLN A 369 -16.72 -31.43 -3.81
N MET A 370 -15.93 -30.46 -3.37
CA MET A 370 -15.37 -29.40 -4.20
C MET A 370 -13.85 -29.36 -4.01
N VAL A 371 -13.11 -29.23 -5.11
CA VAL A 371 -11.64 -29.16 -5.07
C VAL A 371 -11.18 -27.73 -5.30
N LEU A 372 -10.48 -27.12 -4.34
CA LEU A 372 -9.71 -25.90 -4.54
C LEU A 372 -8.25 -26.24 -4.81
N ASN A 373 -7.64 -25.59 -5.80
CA ASN A 373 -6.23 -25.75 -6.12
C ASN A 373 -5.63 -24.44 -6.67
N ASP A 374 -4.36 -24.48 -7.09
CA ASP A 374 -3.62 -23.29 -7.55
C ASP A 374 -4.28 -22.61 -8.77
N PHE A 375 -5.14 -23.28 -9.53
CA PHE A 375 -5.88 -22.68 -10.64
C PHE A 375 -7.05 -21.80 -10.18
N ASN A 376 -7.46 -21.89 -8.91
CA ASN A 376 -8.58 -21.15 -8.34
C ASN A 376 -8.17 -19.80 -7.72
N ARG A 377 -6.88 -19.44 -7.77
CA ARG A 377 -6.32 -18.28 -7.07
C ARG A 377 -6.76 -16.93 -7.64
N PHE A 378 -6.71 -15.91 -6.80
CA PHE A 378 -6.71 -14.53 -7.26
C PHE A 378 -5.36 -14.16 -7.89
N ASP A 379 -5.39 -13.27 -8.88
CA ASP A 379 -4.19 -12.95 -9.68
C ASP A 379 -3.11 -12.21 -8.86
N ALA A 380 -3.54 -11.53 -7.79
CA ALA A 380 -2.65 -10.87 -6.83
C ALA A 380 -1.84 -11.87 -5.97
N VAL A 381 -2.27 -13.13 -5.92
CA VAL A 381 -1.60 -14.19 -5.14
C VAL A 381 -0.51 -14.80 -6.00
N THR A 382 0.70 -14.27 -5.86
CA THR A 382 1.87 -14.72 -6.64
C THR A 382 2.53 -15.95 -6.03
N THR A 383 2.36 -16.16 -4.73
CA THR A 383 2.87 -17.33 -4.01
C THR A 383 1.95 -18.55 -4.17
N PRO A 384 2.47 -19.78 -4.13
CA PRO A 384 1.64 -20.98 -4.07
C PRO A 384 0.76 -21.01 -2.83
N ILE A 385 -0.41 -21.65 -2.89
CA ILE A 385 -1.35 -21.79 -1.74
C ILE A 385 -0.70 -22.53 -0.55
N ARG A 386 0.44 -23.18 -0.78
CA ARG A 386 1.19 -23.99 0.19
C ARG A 386 1.96 -23.18 1.25
N ASN A 387 2.10 -21.88 1.08
CA ASN A 387 2.94 -21.01 1.94
C ASN A 387 2.18 -20.31 3.07
N PHE A 388 0.91 -20.67 3.29
CA PHE A 388 0.05 -20.01 4.25
C PHE A 388 -0.23 -20.97 5.41
N GLU A 389 0.31 -20.66 6.59
CA GLU A 389 0.15 -21.49 7.80
C GLU A 389 -1.26 -21.36 8.43
N HIS A 390 -2.03 -20.36 8.00
CA HIS A 390 -3.30 -19.95 8.62
C HIS A 390 -4.46 -19.95 7.62
N LEU A 391 -4.51 -20.97 6.76
CA LEU A 391 -5.58 -21.09 5.79
C LEU A 391 -6.92 -21.40 6.45
N ALA A 392 -7.95 -20.71 6.00
CA ALA A 392 -9.32 -20.98 6.35
C ALA A 392 -10.21 -20.94 5.10
N VAL A 393 -11.29 -21.71 5.16
CA VAL A 393 -12.23 -21.87 4.05
C VAL A 393 -13.66 -21.60 4.54
N PHE A 394 -14.49 -21.02 3.68
CA PHE A 394 -15.91 -20.79 3.94
C PHE A 394 -16.68 -20.76 2.62
N GLY A 395 -18.01 -20.87 2.64
CA GLY A 395 -18.83 -20.93 1.45
C GLY A 395 -20.16 -20.21 1.60
N THR A 396 -20.77 -19.93 0.44
CA THR A 396 -22.07 -19.26 0.31
C THR A 396 -22.91 -19.94 -0.76
N LEU A 397 -24.23 -20.00 -0.59
CA LEU A 397 -25.17 -20.33 -1.67
C LEU A 397 -25.97 -19.08 -2.06
N LYS A 398 -26.15 -18.84 -3.34
CA LYS A 398 -26.93 -17.71 -3.85
C LYS A 398 -27.85 -18.18 -4.99
N PRO A 399 -29.15 -17.86 -4.98
CA PRO A 399 -29.98 -18.02 -6.17
C PRO A 399 -29.43 -17.19 -7.33
N VAL A 400 -29.49 -17.74 -8.53
CA VAL A 400 -29.03 -17.04 -9.75
C VAL A 400 -29.79 -15.72 -9.97
N ASP A 401 -31.09 -15.71 -9.65
CA ASP A 401 -31.99 -14.58 -9.93
C ASP A 401 -32.33 -13.74 -8.69
N GLY A 402 -31.66 -13.99 -7.56
CA GLY A 402 -31.98 -13.34 -6.28
C GLY A 402 -30.73 -12.86 -5.56
N ASP A 403 -30.83 -11.73 -4.86
CA ASP A 403 -29.71 -11.17 -4.08
C ASP A 403 -29.56 -11.78 -2.69
N GLU A 404 -30.52 -12.61 -2.26
CA GLU A 404 -30.50 -13.24 -0.96
C GLU A 404 -29.47 -14.38 -0.93
N ILE A 405 -28.40 -14.19 -0.16
CA ILE A 405 -27.43 -15.25 0.12
C ILE A 405 -28.11 -16.21 1.08
N LEU A 406 -28.45 -17.40 0.58
CA LEU A 406 -28.91 -18.49 1.41
C LEU A 406 -27.66 -19.18 1.99
N TYR A 407 -27.56 -19.21 3.32
CA TYR A 407 -26.55 -19.94 4.08
C TYR A 407 -25.11 -19.38 4.03
N LEU A 408 -24.56 -19.22 5.23
CA LEU A 408 -23.14 -19.03 5.50
C LEU A 408 -22.64 -20.36 6.05
N THR A 409 -21.62 -20.96 5.42
CA THR A 409 -20.92 -22.06 6.09
C THR A 409 -19.99 -21.47 7.15
N ASP A 410 -19.72 -22.21 8.22
CA ASP A 410 -18.72 -21.78 9.19
C ASP A 410 -17.34 -21.66 8.54
N VAL A 411 -16.53 -20.74 9.07
CA VAL A 411 -15.12 -20.64 8.73
C VAL A 411 -14.42 -21.86 9.33
N VAL A 412 -13.85 -22.71 8.48
CA VAL A 412 -13.11 -23.88 8.93
C VAL A 412 -11.62 -23.65 8.72
N GLU A 413 -10.88 -23.66 9.82
CA GLU A 413 -9.42 -23.61 9.79
C GLU A 413 -8.87 -24.93 9.22
N LEU A 414 -7.93 -24.81 8.29
CA LEU A 414 -7.28 -25.97 7.69
C LEU A 414 -6.21 -26.51 8.64
N PRO A 415 -6.14 -27.83 8.89
CA PRO A 415 -5.07 -28.39 9.69
C PRO A 415 -3.71 -28.13 9.04
N LYS A 416 -2.72 -27.75 9.85
CA LYS A 416 -1.35 -27.50 9.39
C LYS A 416 -0.80 -28.73 8.66
N GLY A 417 -0.42 -28.56 7.39
CA GLY A 417 0.14 -29.63 6.56
C GLY A 417 -0.86 -30.54 5.85
N ALA A 418 -2.16 -30.25 5.89
CA ALA A 418 -3.18 -31.06 5.23
C ALA A 418 -3.27 -30.74 3.73
N TYR A 419 -2.40 -31.36 2.96
CA TYR A 419 -2.27 -31.23 1.50
C TYR A 419 -3.35 -31.96 0.69
N GLU A 420 -4.09 -32.82 1.37
CA GLU A 420 -5.37 -33.41 1.00
C GLU A 420 -6.20 -33.38 2.28
N SER A 421 -7.00 -32.35 2.47
CA SER A 421 -7.87 -32.21 3.66
C SER A 421 -9.31 -32.38 3.25
N ALA A 422 -9.93 -33.45 3.72
CA ALA A 422 -11.38 -33.56 3.77
C ALA A 422 -11.91 -32.64 4.88
N ILE A 423 -12.21 -31.40 4.53
CA ILE A 423 -12.90 -30.48 5.45
C ILE A 423 -14.39 -30.71 5.30
N THR A 424 -15.07 -31.06 6.39
CA THR A 424 -16.53 -31.15 6.41
C THR A 424 -17.10 -29.79 6.79
N PHE A 425 -17.83 -29.17 5.88
CA PHE A 425 -18.67 -28.03 6.20
C PHE A 425 -20.03 -28.49 6.68
N MET A 426 -20.55 -27.84 7.73
CA MET A 426 -21.95 -27.96 8.15
C MET A 426 -22.63 -26.63 7.83
N PRO A 427 -23.85 -26.63 7.25
CA PRO A 427 -24.61 -25.40 7.05
C PRO A 427 -25.17 -24.99 8.40
N SER A 428 -24.91 -23.76 8.82
CA SER A 428 -25.64 -23.16 9.93
C SER A 428 -26.96 -22.59 9.42
N SER A 429 -28.06 -22.83 10.15
CA SER A 429 -29.34 -22.15 9.92
C SER A 429 -29.35 -20.70 10.41
N GLU A 430 -28.30 -20.27 11.11
CA GLU A 430 -28.14 -18.92 11.62
C GLU A 430 -27.10 -18.18 10.78
N ALA A 431 -27.44 -16.98 10.31
CA ALA A 431 -26.50 -16.12 9.59
C ALA A 431 -25.43 -15.61 10.57
N SER A 432 -24.27 -16.26 10.61
CA SER A 432 -23.09 -15.76 11.31
C SER A 432 -22.65 -14.41 10.70
N PRO A 433 -22.27 -13.41 11.49
CA PRO A 433 -21.85 -12.12 10.93
C PRO A 433 -20.59 -12.29 10.05
N ILE A 434 -20.67 -11.82 8.81
CA ILE A 434 -19.54 -11.76 7.87
C ILE A 434 -18.50 -10.78 8.45
N ASN A 435 -17.29 -11.25 8.72
CA ASN A 435 -16.20 -10.38 9.15
C ASN A 435 -15.55 -9.65 7.95
N ASP A 436 -14.75 -8.61 8.23
CA ASP A 436 -14.13 -7.77 7.20
C ASP A 436 -13.29 -8.57 6.17
N VAL A 437 -12.66 -9.67 6.59
CA VAL A 437 -11.81 -10.52 5.75
C VAL A 437 -12.65 -11.35 4.79
N MET A 438 -13.73 -11.94 5.31
CA MET A 438 -14.71 -12.67 4.51
C MET A 438 -15.35 -11.72 3.50
N GLN A 439 -15.74 -10.52 3.92
CA GLN A 439 -16.32 -9.52 3.02
C GLN A 439 -15.34 -9.12 1.92
N LYS A 440 -14.08 -8.83 2.27
CA LYS A 440 -13.02 -8.52 1.30
C LYS A 440 -12.76 -9.66 0.32
N THR A 441 -12.85 -10.91 0.78
CA THR A 441 -12.68 -12.11 -0.06
C THR A 441 -13.88 -12.30 -1.01
N ILE A 442 -15.10 -12.07 -0.51
CA ILE A 442 -16.32 -12.04 -1.31
C ILE A 442 -16.23 -10.93 -2.37
N ASP A 443 -15.78 -9.73 -2.01
CA ASP A 443 -15.66 -8.61 -2.93
C ASP A 443 -14.57 -8.86 -3.99
N ALA A 444 -13.47 -9.51 -3.62
CA ALA A 444 -12.43 -9.92 -4.57
C ALA A 444 -12.94 -10.97 -5.56
N ALA A 445 -13.72 -11.95 -5.09
CA ALA A 445 -14.40 -12.92 -5.95
C ALA A 445 -15.38 -12.21 -6.88
N LYS A 446 -16.28 -11.38 -6.34
CA LYS A 446 -17.22 -10.57 -7.11
C LYS A 446 -16.51 -9.73 -8.17
N ALA A 447 -15.38 -9.10 -7.85
CA ALA A 447 -14.61 -8.33 -8.83
C ALA A 447 -14.06 -9.22 -9.97
N LYS A 448 -13.61 -10.44 -9.66
CA LYS A 448 -13.14 -11.41 -10.66
C LYS A 448 -14.30 -12.03 -11.46
N THR A 449 -15.49 -12.11 -10.89
CA THR A 449 -16.70 -12.65 -11.55
C THR A 449 -17.60 -11.59 -12.18
N ALA A 450 -17.36 -10.31 -11.93
CA ALA A 450 -18.18 -9.19 -12.43
C ALA A 450 -18.15 -9.05 -13.96
N ALA A 451 -17.14 -9.63 -14.62
CA ALA A 451 -16.95 -9.56 -16.06
C ALA A 451 -16.92 -10.95 -16.71
N ARG A 452 -17.85 -11.83 -16.32
CA ARG A 452 -18.08 -13.12 -16.98
C ARG A 452 -19.55 -13.53 -17.00
N TYR A 453 -19.91 -14.36 -17.98
CA TYR A 453 -21.14 -15.14 -18.01
C TYR A 453 -20.82 -16.63 -17.85
N LEU A 454 -21.46 -17.30 -16.89
CA LEU A 454 -21.40 -18.74 -16.67
C LEU A 454 -22.61 -19.41 -17.30
N VAL A 455 -22.40 -20.18 -18.35
CA VAL A 455 -23.47 -20.83 -19.10
C VAL A 455 -23.39 -22.32 -18.87
N GLN A 456 -24.38 -22.89 -18.16
CA GLN A 456 -24.53 -24.34 -18.09
C GLN A 456 -25.33 -24.82 -19.29
N VAL A 457 -24.75 -25.72 -20.07
CA VAL A 457 -25.41 -26.35 -21.21
C VAL A 457 -25.84 -27.75 -20.78
N ASN A 458 -27.08 -28.09 -21.06
CA ASN A 458 -27.68 -29.40 -20.88
C ASN A 458 -28.09 -29.95 -22.24
N ALA A 459 -27.96 -31.27 -22.43
CA ALA A 459 -28.38 -31.96 -23.64
C ALA A 459 -29.03 -33.30 -23.27
N PRO A 460 -30.17 -33.29 -22.56
CA PRO A 460 -30.73 -34.50 -21.94
C PRO A 460 -31.15 -35.57 -22.96
N ASP A 461 -31.56 -35.15 -24.15
CA ASP A 461 -32.09 -36.05 -25.20
C ASP A 461 -31.14 -36.20 -26.40
N VAL A 462 -29.87 -35.83 -26.25
CA VAL A 462 -28.88 -35.90 -27.33
C VAL A 462 -27.95 -37.09 -27.15
N ASP A 463 -27.98 -38.04 -28.08
CA ASP A 463 -27.01 -39.13 -28.12
C ASP A 463 -25.70 -38.67 -28.77
N LEU A 464 -24.74 -38.26 -27.94
CA LEU A 464 -23.43 -37.75 -28.38
C LEU A 464 -22.62 -38.78 -29.17
N SER A 465 -22.87 -40.08 -29.00
CA SER A 465 -22.15 -41.14 -29.72
C SER A 465 -22.47 -41.16 -31.21
N THR A 466 -23.61 -40.59 -31.59
CA THR A 466 -24.05 -40.47 -32.99
C THR A 466 -23.46 -39.27 -33.71
N LEU A 467 -22.79 -38.37 -32.99
CA LEU A 467 -22.18 -37.17 -33.55
C LEU A 467 -20.80 -37.49 -34.15
N PRO A 468 -20.46 -36.90 -35.29
CA PRO A 468 -19.13 -37.06 -35.88
C PRO A 468 -18.05 -36.39 -35.01
N GLU A 469 -16.79 -36.81 -35.17
CA GLU A 469 -15.66 -36.23 -34.42
C GLU A 469 -15.47 -34.73 -34.69
N SER A 470 -15.89 -34.25 -35.86
CA SER A 470 -15.88 -32.83 -36.21
C SER A 470 -16.99 -32.00 -35.56
N ALA A 471 -17.87 -32.63 -34.77
CA ALA A 471 -18.97 -31.93 -34.11
C ALA A 471 -18.42 -30.87 -33.16
N ARG A 472 -19.11 -29.73 -33.10
CA ARG A 472 -18.67 -28.56 -32.33
C ARG A 472 -19.85 -28.00 -31.53
N LEU A 473 -19.62 -27.75 -30.25
CA LEU A 473 -20.51 -26.96 -29.41
C LEU A 473 -20.08 -25.49 -29.50
N THR A 474 -20.98 -24.60 -29.89
CA THR A 474 -20.71 -23.16 -29.96
C THR A 474 -21.74 -22.40 -29.14
N LEU A 475 -21.26 -21.54 -28.24
CA LEU A 475 -22.09 -20.60 -27.51
C LEU A 475 -21.99 -19.25 -28.19
N PHE A 476 -23.13 -18.56 -28.32
CA PHE A 476 -23.24 -17.27 -28.97
C PHE A 476 -23.91 -16.27 -28.04
N ILE A 477 -23.29 -15.11 -27.87
CA ILE A 477 -23.92 -13.94 -27.25
C ILE A 477 -24.29 -12.97 -28.36
N SER A 478 -25.56 -12.57 -28.41
CA SER A 478 -26.11 -11.63 -29.39
C SER A 478 -26.97 -10.59 -28.70
N GLN A 479 -27.05 -9.38 -29.24
CA GLN A 479 -28.08 -8.44 -28.83
C GLN A 479 -29.47 -8.97 -29.24
N GLU A 480 -30.49 -8.77 -28.40
CA GLU A 480 -31.85 -9.21 -28.65
C GLU A 480 -32.33 -8.73 -30.03
N GLY A 481 -32.92 -9.65 -30.82
CA GLY A 481 -33.35 -9.38 -32.20
C GLY A 481 -32.23 -9.36 -33.25
N SER A 482 -30.95 -9.33 -32.87
CA SER A 482 -29.82 -9.41 -33.81
C SER A 482 -29.55 -10.84 -34.28
N ARG A 483 -29.24 -10.97 -35.58
CA ARG A 483 -28.74 -12.24 -36.17
C ARG A 483 -27.23 -12.41 -36.04
N MET A 484 -26.50 -11.33 -35.77
CA MET A 484 -25.03 -11.34 -35.70
C MET A 484 -24.58 -11.47 -34.23
N PRO A 485 -23.76 -12.47 -33.89
CA PRO A 485 -23.21 -12.61 -32.54
C PRO A 485 -22.13 -11.57 -32.26
N LEU A 486 -22.08 -11.09 -31.02
CA LEU A 486 -21.06 -10.19 -30.49
C LEU A 486 -19.85 -10.96 -29.94
N ALA A 487 -20.11 -12.12 -29.35
CA ALA A 487 -19.10 -13.05 -28.85
C ALA A 487 -19.51 -14.48 -29.20
N ALA A 488 -18.51 -15.34 -29.41
CA ALA A 488 -18.74 -16.76 -29.58
C ALA A 488 -17.60 -17.57 -28.99
N LYS A 489 -17.98 -18.66 -28.30
CA LYS A 489 -17.03 -19.62 -27.74
C LYS A 489 -17.31 -21.00 -28.29
N ALA A 490 -16.34 -21.57 -28.99
CA ALA A 490 -16.45 -22.87 -29.62
C ALA A 490 -15.65 -23.92 -28.85
N ILE A 491 -16.22 -25.11 -28.72
CA ILE A 491 -15.60 -26.31 -28.16
C ILE A 491 -15.68 -27.39 -29.24
N ASP A 492 -14.53 -27.79 -29.75
CA ASP A 492 -14.38 -28.86 -30.72
C ASP A 492 -14.61 -30.24 -30.08
N SER A 493 -14.77 -31.27 -30.92
CA SER A 493 -14.93 -32.66 -30.49
C SER A 493 -16.11 -32.87 -29.53
N ALA A 494 -17.25 -32.28 -29.90
CA ALA A 494 -18.43 -32.24 -29.03
C ALA A 494 -19.01 -33.63 -28.71
N ASN A 495 -18.68 -34.65 -29.51
CA ASN A 495 -19.05 -36.06 -29.27
C ASN A 495 -18.41 -36.66 -28.01
N SER A 496 -17.36 -36.02 -27.47
CA SER A 496 -16.64 -36.45 -26.26
C SER A 496 -17.03 -35.69 -24.99
N LEU A 497 -17.98 -34.75 -25.08
CA LEU A 497 -18.41 -33.94 -23.95
C LEU A 497 -19.28 -34.76 -22.99
N THR A 498 -19.33 -34.31 -21.73
CA THR A 498 -20.25 -34.82 -20.73
C THR A 498 -21.11 -33.65 -20.26
N PHE A 499 -22.42 -33.82 -20.32
CA PHE A 499 -23.39 -32.83 -19.81
C PHE A 499 -23.92 -33.26 -18.44
N PRO A 500 -24.26 -32.31 -17.53
CA PRO A 500 -24.23 -30.86 -17.71
C PRO A 500 -22.80 -30.28 -17.82
N LEU A 501 -22.60 -29.30 -18.70
CA LEU A 501 -21.30 -28.66 -18.93
C LEU A 501 -21.38 -27.16 -18.65
N THR A 502 -20.54 -26.64 -17.77
CA THR A 502 -20.47 -25.20 -17.46
C THR A 502 -19.36 -24.53 -18.26
N ILE A 503 -19.69 -23.44 -18.95
CA ILE A 503 -18.79 -22.72 -19.86
C ILE A 503 -18.76 -21.24 -19.46
N GLU A 504 -17.56 -20.70 -19.29
CA GLU A 504 -17.34 -19.28 -19.03
C GLU A 504 -17.18 -18.50 -20.34
N ILE A 505 -17.88 -17.37 -20.46
CA ILE A 505 -17.73 -16.41 -21.56
C ILE A 505 -17.35 -15.04 -21.00
N THR A 506 -16.32 -14.43 -21.59
CA THR A 506 -15.78 -13.13 -21.18
C THR A 506 -15.64 -12.19 -22.39
N ASP A 507 -15.17 -10.98 -22.14
CA ASP A 507 -14.82 -10.02 -23.19
C ASP A 507 -13.69 -10.50 -24.13
N GLN A 508 -12.94 -11.55 -23.77
CA GLN A 508 -11.95 -12.18 -24.65
C GLN A 508 -12.59 -13.00 -25.77
N ASP A 509 -13.81 -13.49 -25.58
CA ASP A 509 -14.53 -14.31 -26.56
C ASP A 509 -15.28 -13.46 -27.61
N ARG A 510 -15.06 -12.13 -27.61
CA ARG A 510 -15.66 -11.20 -28.59
C ARG A 510 -15.11 -11.42 -29.98
N LEU A 511 -16.00 -11.35 -30.97
CA LEU A 511 -15.67 -11.61 -32.37
C LEU A 511 -15.04 -10.41 -33.09
N MET A 512 -15.24 -9.18 -32.59
CA MET A 512 -14.65 -7.96 -33.17
C MET A 512 -14.01 -7.10 -32.09
N ALA A 513 -12.73 -6.75 -32.30
CA ALA A 513 -12.04 -5.76 -31.49
C ALA A 513 -12.64 -4.37 -31.74
N GLY A 514 -13.12 -3.71 -30.67
CA GLY A 514 -13.71 -2.36 -30.74
C GLY A 514 -15.21 -2.29 -30.42
N ASN A 515 -15.91 -3.42 -30.31
CA ASN A 515 -17.27 -3.42 -29.77
C ASN A 515 -17.27 -3.03 -28.28
N PRO A 516 -18.36 -2.41 -27.78
CA PRO A 516 -18.56 -2.22 -26.36
C PRO A 516 -18.40 -3.53 -25.59
N SER A 517 -17.98 -3.44 -24.33
CA SER A 517 -17.92 -4.59 -23.44
C SER A 517 -19.25 -5.33 -23.43
N LEU A 518 -19.22 -6.67 -23.39
CA LEU A 518 -20.44 -7.47 -23.24
C LEU A 518 -21.18 -7.04 -21.95
N PHE A 519 -20.43 -6.68 -20.91
CA PHE A 519 -20.95 -6.24 -19.62
C PHE A 519 -21.45 -4.79 -19.60
N ALA A 520 -21.30 -4.06 -20.70
CA ALA A 520 -21.86 -2.72 -20.89
C ALA A 520 -22.98 -2.70 -21.94
N THR A 521 -23.29 -3.85 -22.56
CA THR A 521 -24.26 -3.95 -23.63
C THR A 521 -25.61 -4.41 -23.06
N PRO A 522 -26.68 -3.61 -23.17
CA PRO A 522 -28.01 -3.99 -22.68
C PRO A 522 -28.69 -5.00 -23.62
N ASN A 523 -29.67 -5.73 -23.07
CA ASN A 523 -30.54 -6.65 -23.81
C ASN A 523 -29.75 -7.70 -24.59
N LEU A 524 -28.83 -8.39 -23.92
CA LEU A 524 -28.11 -9.50 -24.50
C LEU A 524 -28.92 -10.79 -24.37
N THR A 525 -28.67 -11.69 -25.30
CA THR A 525 -29.22 -13.05 -25.30
C THR A 525 -28.08 -14.03 -25.53
N VAL A 526 -28.12 -15.17 -24.85
CA VAL A 526 -27.19 -16.27 -25.04
C VAL A 526 -27.92 -17.48 -25.58
N GLY A 527 -27.30 -18.16 -26.53
CA GLY A 527 -27.77 -19.44 -27.05
C GLY A 527 -26.59 -20.36 -27.33
N ALA A 528 -26.87 -21.66 -27.36
CA ALA A 528 -25.89 -22.69 -27.68
C ALA A 528 -26.35 -23.46 -28.92
N ARG A 529 -25.38 -23.91 -29.71
CA ARG A 529 -25.61 -24.81 -30.84
C ARG A 529 -24.60 -25.94 -30.82
N LEU A 530 -25.11 -27.15 -30.94
CA LEU A 530 -24.35 -28.34 -31.23
C LEU A 530 -24.44 -28.61 -32.73
N SER A 531 -23.33 -28.35 -33.43
CA SER A 531 -23.23 -28.48 -34.88
C SER A 531 -22.65 -29.85 -35.23
N GLN A 532 -23.19 -30.51 -36.26
CA GLN A 532 -22.65 -31.79 -36.73
C GLN A 532 -21.38 -31.62 -37.57
N GLY A 533 -21.13 -30.43 -38.13
CA GLY A 533 -19.90 -30.10 -38.87
C GLY A 533 -18.96 -29.16 -38.10
N SER A 534 -17.79 -28.89 -38.69
CA SER A 534 -16.81 -27.91 -38.16
C SER A 534 -17.13 -26.46 -38.55
N GLU A 535 -18.20 -26.22 -39.31
CA GLU A 535 -18.57 -24.89 -39.79
C GLU A 535 -19.23 -24.03 -38.71
N ALA A 536 -18.87 -22.74 -38.70
CA ALA A 536 -19.46 -21.76 -37.79
C ALA A 536 -20.88 -21.33 -38.20
N VAL A 537 -21.32 -21.65 -39.42
CA VAL A 537 -22.65 -21.32 -39.94
C VAL A 537 -23.61 -22.46 -39.62
N GLY A 538 -24.78 -22.14 -39.08
CA GLY A 538 -25.74 -23.16 -38.67
C GLY A 538 -26.43 -23.82 -39.85
N GLN A 539 -26.51 -25.15 -39.81
CA GLN A 539 -27.06 -26.00 -40.85
C GLN A 539 -28.34 -26.70 -40.37
N ALA A 540 -29.13 -27.21 -41.32
CA ALA A 540 -30.30 -27.98 -40.96
C ALA A 540 -29.87 -29.30 -40.28
N GLY A 541 -30.51 -29.64 -39.17
CA GLY A 541 -30.14 -30.80 -38.34
C GLY A 541 -29.20 -30.49 -37.18
N ASP A 542 -28.70 -29.25 -37.05
CA ASP A 542 -28.03 -28.80 -35.83
C ASP A 542 -29.02 -28.75 -34.65
N ILE A 543 -28.53 -29.01 -33.44
CA ILE A 543 -29.33 -28.94 -32.21
C ILE A 543 -29.02 -27.62 -31.51
N GLU A 544 -30.03 -26.79 -31.29
CA GLU A 544 -29.91 -25.45 -30.72
C GLU A 544 -30.69 -25.35 -29.40
N SER A 545 -30.29 -24.40 -28.55
CA SER A 545 -31.07 -23.99 -27.40
C SER A 545 -32.01 -22.84 -27.75
N VAL A 546 -33.10 -22.70 -26.99
CA VAL A 546 -33.81 -21.42 -26.92
C VAL A 546 -32.83 -20.35 -26.45
N LYS A 547 -32.86 -19.17 -27.08
CA LYS A 547 -32.06 -18.02 -26.63
C LYS A 547 -32.64 -17.48 -25.34
N MET A 548 -31.78 -17.37 -24.32
CA MET A 548 -32.14 -16.85 -23.01
C MET A 548 -31.59 -15.44 -22.83
N PRO A 549 -32.33 -14.51 -22.21
CA PRO A 549 -31.79 -13.18 -21.89
C PRO A 549 -30.65 -13.30 -20.88
N ILE A 550 -29.62 -12.46 -21.05
CA ILE A 550 -28.52 -12.28 -20.10
C ILE A 550 -28.31 -10.79 -19.86
N ALA A 551 -27.95 -10.44 -18.64
CA ALA A 551 -27.60 -9.08 -18.24
C ALA A 551 -26.39 -9.10 -17.31
N PRO A 552 -25.63 -8.00 -17.19
CA PRO A 552 -24.46 -7.93 -16.29
C PRO A 552 -24.76 -8.36 -14.85
N GLU A 553 -25.99 -8.12 -14.37
CA GLU A 553 -26.50 -8.55 -13.07
C GLU A 553 -26.83 -10.06 -12.97
N HIS A 554 -27.06 -10.75 -14.10
CA HIS A 554 -27.34 -12.19 -14.19
C HIS A 554 -26.16 -12.91 -14.84
N SER A 555 -25.11 -13.15 -14.05
CA SER A 555 -23.85 -13.75 -14.51
C SER A 555 -23.94 -15.24 -14.80
N SER A 556 -25.11 -15.88 -14.70
CA SER A 556 -25.25 -17.31 -14.97
C SER A 556 -26.59 -17.69 -15.60
N VAL A 557 -26.58 -18.59 -16.58
CA VAL A 557 -27.77 -19.05 -17.31
C VAL A 557 -27.68 -20.54 -17.62
N ILE A 558 -28.82 -21.24 -17.58
CA ILE A 558 -28.95 -22.63 -18.03
C ILE A 558 -29.56 -22.64 -19.44
N LEU A 559 -28.91 -23.36 -20.35
CA LEU A 559 -29.38 -23.63 -21.70
C LEU A 559 -29.64 -25.13 -21.87
N THR A 560 -30.77 -25.48 -22.47
CA THR A 560 -31.08 -26.86 -22.87
C THR A 560 -31.02 -26.96 -24.38
N LEU A 561 -30.27 -27.92 -24.90
CA LEU A 561 -30.17 -28.24 -26.32
C LEU A 561 -31.30 -29.23 -26.68
N ASP A 562 -32.43 -28.71 -27.13
CA ASP A 562 -33.65 -29.48 -27.39
C ASP A 562 -34.37 -29.12 -28.71
N GLN A 563 -33.86 -28.15 -29.49
CA GLN A 563 -34.47 -27.75 -30.76
C GLN A 563 -33.63 -28.19 -31.96
N ILE A 564 -34.24 -28.91 -32.91
CA ILE A 564 -33.59 -29.23 -34.18
C ILE A 564 -33.80 -28.06 -35.14
N ARG A 565 -32.71 -27.53 -35.70
CA ARG A 565 -32.75 -26.46 -36.69
C ARG A 565 -33.33 -26.97 -38.01
N GLU A 566 -34.46 -26.39 -38.42
CA GLU A 566 -35.05 -26.67 -39.73
C GLU A 566 -34.36 -25.89 -40.87
N THR A 567 -34.52 -26.36 -42.11
CA THR A 567 -33.99 -25.65 -43.30
C THR A 567 -34.64 -24.27 -43.43
N SER A 568 -33.82 -23.21 -43.33
CA SER A 568 -34.23 -21.84 -43.64
C SER A 568 -34.75 -21.78 -45.08
N LYS A 569 -36.04 -21.49 -45.26
CA LYS A 569 -36.60 -21.11 -46.57
C LYS A 569 -35.83 -19.91 -47.12
N THR A 570 -35.12 -20.16 -48.22
CA THR A 570 -34.44 -19.25 -49.14
C THR A 570 -34.90 -17.78 -49.11
N SER A 571 -33.96 -16.84 -48.93
CA SER A 571 -34.09 -15.53 -49.56
C SER A 571 -33.66 -15.67 -51.03
N PRO A 572 -34.41 -15.12 -51.99
CA PRO A 572 -34.10 -15.27 -53.40
C PRO A 572 -32.81 -14.52 -53.74
N VAL A 573 -31.88 -15.22 -54.36
CA VAL A 573 -30.77 -14.61 -55.10
C VAL A 573 -31.39 -13.85 -56.27
N ALA A 574 -31.30 -12.52 -56.25
CA ALA A 574 -31.62 -11.70 -57.42
C ALA A 574 -30.46 -11.79 -58.43
N PRO A 575 -30.75 -11.78 -59.75
CA PRO A 575 -29.79 -12.05 -60.83
C PRO A 575 -28.68 -11.01 -60.98
#